data_AF-A0A948D089-F1
#
_entry.id   AF-A0A948D089-F1
#
_cell.length_a   1.000
_cell.length_b   1.000
_cell.length_c   1.000
_cell.angle_alpha   90.00
_cell.angle_beta   90.00
_cell.angle_gamma   90.00
#
_symmetry.space_group_name_H-M   'P 1'
#
loop_
_entity.id
_entity.type
_entity.pdbx_description
1 polymer ?
#
loop_
_entity_poly.entity_id
_entity_poly.type
_entity_poly.pdbx_seq_one_letter_code
_entity_poly.pdbx_strand_id
1 'polypeptide(L)'
;YRPKILRKGKPYGKCVFFDKEVGCRVHEVKPLECKVTMGCKDYGEQLSLWFMLNHFVNENEPESVRQFAIYLKSGGKTLLGAELEDLIPDKEKLKKILSFEMI
;
A
#
# COMPACT_ATOMS: atom_id res chain seq x y z
N TYR A 1 9.61 -2.71 17.68
CA TYR A 1 8.65 -3.68 18.27
C TYR A 1 7.98 -4.44 17.13
N ARG A 2 8.06 -5.78 17.09
CA ARG A 2 7.42 -6.58 16.02
C ARG A 2 5.91 -6.75 16.29
N PRO A 3 5.03 -6.65 15.28
CA PRO A 3 3.60 -6.91 15.44
C PRO A 3 3.35 -8.31 16.00
N LYS A 4 2.48 -8.42 17.02
CA LYS A 4 2.03 -9.70 17.57
C LYS A 4 0.64 -10.04 17.03
N ILE A 5 0.44 -11.30 16.67
CA ILE A 5 -0.85 -11.84 16.23
C ILE A 5 -1.59 -12.37 17.47
N LEU A 6 -2.73 -11.78 17.82
CA LEU A 6 -3.57 -12.27 18.91
C LEU A 6 -4.46 -13.44 18.46
N ARG A 7 -4.01 -14.68 18.69
CA ARG A 7 -4.73 -15.91 18.31
C ARG A 7 -5.77 -16.30 19.37
N LYS A 8 -7.01 -16.59 18.95
CA LYS A 8 -8.08 -17.18 19.79
C LYS A 8 -8.30 -18.64 19.43
N GLY A 9 -7.31 -19.50 19.69
CA GLY A 9 -7.40 -20.95 19.44
C GLY A 9 -7.45 -21.36 17.96
N LYS A 10 -7.06 -20.47 17.05
CA LYS A 10 -7.03 -20.70 15.60
C LYS A 10 -5.66 -20.26 15.04
N PRO A 11 -5.21 -20.76 13.87
CA PRO A 11 -3.88 -20.40 13.33
C PRO A 11 -3.73 -18.91 12.99
N TYR A 12 -4.83 -18.16 12.98
CA TYR A 12 -4.93 -16.72 12.68
C TYR A 12 -5.34 -15.88 13.90
N GLY A 13 -5.06 -14.57 13.84
CA GLY A 13 -5.36 -13.61 14.90
C GLY A 13 -5.27 -12.16 14.45
N LYS A 14 -5.68 -11.21 15.30
CA LYS A 14 -5.65 -9.77 14.95
C LYS A 14 -4.20 -9.25 14.95
N CYS A 15 -3.81 -8.53 13.89
CA CYS A 15 -2.53 -7.81 13.83
C CYS A 15 -2.65 -6.49 14.58
N VAL A 16 -1.76 -6.27 15.56
CA VAL A 16 -1.77 -5.07 16.40
C VAL A 16 -0.60 -4.17 16.03
N PHE A 17 -0.88 -2.91 15.72
CA PHE A 17 0.10 -1.88 15.40
C PHE A 17 0.29 -0.94 16.60
N PHE A 18 1.49 -0.40 16.74
CA PHE A 18 1.80 0.53 17.82
C PHE A 18 1.38 1.95 17.42
N ASP A 19 0.45 2.52 18.18
CA ASP A 19 0.02 3.91 18.19
C ASP A 19 0.70 4.61 19.38
N LYS A 20 1.22 5.83 19.19
CA LYS A 20 2.00 6.54 20.22
C LYS A 20 1.15 7.10 21.37
N GLU A 21 -0.12 7.37 21.12
CA GLU A 21 -1.04 7.94 22.12
C GLU A 21 -1.85 6.85 22.82
N VAL A 22 -2.24 5.81 22.08
CA VAL A 22 -3.17 4.76 22.55
C VAL A 22 -2.47 3.41 22.77
N GLY A 23 -1.20 3.27 22.36
CA GLY A 23 -0.46 2.02 22.45
C GLY A 23 -0.84 1.04 21.34
N CYS A 24 -0.86 -0.26 21.62
CA CYS A 24 -1.11 -1.28 20.60
C CYS A 24 -2.60 -1.30 20.16
N ARG A 25 -2.96 -0.67 19.03
CA ARG A 25 -4.32 -0.69 18.44
C ARG A 25 -4.39 -1.51 17.15
N VAL A 26 -5.59 -2.04 16.89
CA VAL A 26 -5.90 -2.72 15.63
C VAL A 26 -6.36 -1.66 14.63
N HIS A 27 -5.62 -1.47 13.54
CA HIS A 27 -6.03 -0.56 12.45
C HIS A 27 -7.29 -1.11 11.78
N GLU A 28 -8.28 -0.29 11.41
CA GLU A 28 -9.56 -0.79 10.89
C GLU A 28 -9.42 -1.50 9.53
N VAL A 29 -8.61 -0.92 8.64
CA VAL A 29 -8.38 -1.39 7.26
C VAL A 29 -7.30 -2.48 7.15
N LYS A 30 -7.00 -3.23 8.21
CA LYS A 30 -5.98 -4.30 8.13
C LYS A 30 -6.48 -5.68 8.51
N PRO A 31 -7.36 -5.86 9.52
CA PRO A 31 -7.94 -7.14 9.87
C PRO A 31 -8.77 -7.77 8.75
N LEU A 32 -9.42 -6.95 7.90
CA LEU A 32 -10.22 -7.46 6.80
C LEU A 32 -9.30 -7.87 5.63
N GLU A 33 -8.44 -6.95 5.22
CA GLU A 33 -7.58 -7.04 4.03
C GLU A 33 -6.46 -8.03 4.27
N CYS A 34 -5.70 -7.97 5.38
CA CYS A 34 -4.69 -8.99 5.68
C CYS A 34 -5.30 -10.39 5.80
N LYS A 35 -6.53 -10.55 6.27
CA LYS A 35 -7.15 -11.89 6.36
C LYS A 35 -7.51 -12.45 4.99
N VAL A 36 -7.89 -11.56 4.07
CA VAL A 36 -8.35 -11.93 2.73
C VAL A 36 -7.15 -12.06 1.77
N THR A 37 -6.10 -11.25 1.93
CA THR A 37 -4.85 -11.34 1.16
C THR A 37 -3.94 -12.48 1.64
N MET A 38 -3.85 -12.72 2.95
CA MET A 38 -2.98 -13.77 3.52
C MET A 38 -3.69 -15.12 3.48
N GLY A 39 -3.46 -15.87 2.41
CA GLY A 39 -3.94 -17.25 2.27
C GLY A 39 -3.71 -17.87 0.89
N CYS A 40 -2.80 -17.29 0.09
CA CYS A 40 -2.54 -17.70 -1.29
C CYS A 40 -3.82 -17.85 -2.14
N LYS A 41 -4.78 -16.93 -1.94
CA LYS A 41 -5.99 -16.86 -2.75
C LYS A 41 -5.66 -16.18 -4.07
N ASP A 42 -6.33 -16.59 -5.15
CA ASP A 42 -6.08 -16.08 -6.50
C ASP A 42 -6.23 -14.54 -6.60
N TYR A 43 -7.08 -13.95 -5.76
CA TYR A 43 -7.31 -12.50 -5.67
C TYR A 43 -6.43 -11.78 -4.64
N GLY A 44 -5.58 -12.49 -3.90
CA GLY A 44 -4.81 -11.92 -2.78
C GLY A 44 -3.78 -10.88 -3.22
N GLU A 45 -3.19 -11.07 -4.39
CA GLU A 45 -2.29 -10.08 -5.02
C GLU A 45 -3.05 -8.81 -5.37
N GLN A 46 -4.19 -8.92 -6.06
CA GLN A 46 -5.00 -7.77 -6.47
C GLN A 46 -5.49 -6.93 -5.28
N LEU A 47 -5.91 -7.58 -4.20
CA LEU A 47 -6.31 -6.86 -2.97
C LEU A 47 -5.12 -6.18 -2.28
N SER A 48 -3.93 -6.78 -2.34
CA SER A 48 -2.72 -6.15 -1.81
C SER A 48 -2.33 -4.92 -2.64
N LEU A 49 -2.47 -5.00 -3.97
CA LEU A 49 -2.28 -3.87 -4.88
C LEU A 49 -3.33 -2.77 -4.63
N TRP A 50 -4.61 -3.13 -4.52
CA TRP A 50 -5.68 -2.20 -4.19
C TRP A 50 -5.39 -1.46 -2.89
N PHE A 51 -4.99 -2.19 -1.83
CA PHE A 51 -4.66 -1.59 -0.54
C PHE A 51 -3.47 -0.62 -0.64
N MET A 52 -2.41 -1.01 -1.36
CA MET A 52 -1.25 -0.15 -1.59
C MET A 52 -1.64 1.14 -2.31
N LEU A 53 -2.41 1.03 -3.39
CA LEU A 53 -2.84 2.18 -4.20
C LEU A 53 -3.75 3.14 -3.42
N ASN A 54 -4.63 2.62 -2.56
CA ASN A 54 -5.60 3.45 -1.83
C ASN A 54 -5.05 4.03 -0.51
N HIS A 55 -3.98 3.47 0.05
CA HIS A 55 -3.51 3.83 1.39
C HIS A 55 -2.02 4.13 1.51
N PHE A 56 -1.19 3.75 0.54
CA PHE A 56 0.25 4.04 0.55
C PHE A 56 0.70 4.98 -0.57
N VAL A 57 0.11 4.86 -1.75
CA VAL A 57 0.42 5.76 -2.87
C VAL A 57 -0.38 7.06 -2.70
N ASN A 58 0.32 8.19 -2.68
CA ASN A 58 -0.25 9.52 -2.59
C ASN A 58 0.15 10.33 -3.84
N GLU A 59 -0.79 10.49 -4.77
CA GLU A 59 -0.59 11.22 -6.04
C GLU A 59 -0.21 12.70 -5.87
N ASN A 60 -0.47 13.27 -4.70
CA ASN A 60 -0.18 14.67 -4.39
C ASN A 60 1.20 14.87 -3.76
N GLU A 61 1.90 13.79 -3.44
CA GLU A 61 3.23 13.82 -2.84
C GLU A 61 4.28 13.30 -3.85
N PRO A 62 5.18 14.17 -4.36
CA PRO A 62 6.14 13.79 -5.39
C PRO A 62 6.99 12.57 -5.03
N GLU A 63 7.42 12.45 -3.77
CA GLU A 63 8.23 11.33 -3.31
C GLU A 63 7.43 10.01 -3.29
N SER A 64 6.16 10.04 -2.90
CA SER A 64 5.30 8.85 -2.92
C SER A 64 5.15 8.31 -4.35
N VAL A 65 4.95 9.20 -5.33
CA VAL A 65 4.87 8.88 -6.75
C VAL A 65 6.18 8.28 -7.28
N ARG A 66 7.33 8.85 -6.89
CA ARG A 66 8.66 8.32 -7.27
C ARG A 66 8.91 6.93 -6.72
N GLN A 67 8.60 6.71 -5.45
CA GLN A 67 8.74 5.40 -4.82
C GLN A 67 7.88 4.36 -5.53
N PHE A 68 6.65 4.74 -5.91
CA PHE A 68 5.78 3.88 -6.71
C PHE A 68 6.35 3.62 -8.12
N ALA A 69 6.91 4.64 -8.77
CA ALA A 69 7.58 4.47 -10.07
C ALA A 69 8.79 3.51 -10.00
N ILE A 70 9.60 3.60 -8.93
CA ILE A 70 10.71 2.68 -8.68
C ILE A 70 10.20 1.25 -8.46
N TYR A 71 9.12 1.09 -7.69
CA TYR A 71 8.47 -0.20 -7.50
C TYR A 71 8.03 -0.82 -8.83
N LEU A 72 7.34 -0.07 -9.70
CA LEU A 72 6.95 -0.57 -11.03
C LEU A 72 8.16 -0.92 -11.90
N LYS A 73 9.19 -0.06 -11.91
CA LYS A 73 10.43 -0.30 -12.67
C LYS A 73 11.19 -1.56 -12.23
N SER A 74 11.07 -1.93 -10.96
CA SER A 74 11.70 -3.14 -10.40
C SER A 74 10.91 -4.43 -10.63
N GLY A 75 9.83 -4.38 -11.43
CA GLY A 75 8.97 -5.54 -11.72
C GLY A 75 7.75 -5.65 -10.81
N GLY A 76 7.44 -4.59 -10.06
CA GLY A 76 6.18 -4.46 -9.36
C GLY A 76 4.98 -4.52 -10.30
N LYS A 77 3.82 -4.92 -9.77
CA LYS A 77 2.56 -4.97 -10.52
C LYS A 77 1.64 -3.85 -10.07
N THR A 78 0.69 -3.45 -10.90
CA THR A 78 -0.38 -2.53 -10.52
C THR A 78 -1.73 -3.06 -11.00
N LEU A 79 -2.80 -2.37 -10.65
CA LEU A 79 -4.14 -2.60 -11.21
C LEU A 79 -4.31 -1.77 -12.47
N LEU A 80 -5.20 -2.21 -13.37
CA LEU A 80 -5.52 -1.48 -14.59
C LEU A 80 -6.20 -0.15 -14.24
N GLY A 81 -5.74 0.96 -14.83
CA GLY A 81 -6.15 2.32 -14.48
C GLY A 81 -5.44 2.87 -13.24
N ALA A 82 -4.33 2.25 -12.83
CA ALA A 82 -3.49 2.69 -11.73
C ALA A 82 -2.00 2.70 -12.11
N GLU A 83 -1.74 2.85 -13.41
CA GLU A 83 -0.45 3.22 -13.98
C GLU A 83 -0.09 4.66 -13.58
N LEU A 84 1.18 5.04 -13.74
CA LEU A 84 1.64 6.39 -13.34
C LEU A 84 0.92 7.49 -14.12
N GLU A 85 0.62 7.22 -15.38
CA GLU A 85 -0.09 8.12 -16.29
C GLU A 85 -1.57 8.26 -15.93
N ASP A 86 -2.17 7.24 -15.31
CA ASP A 86 -3.56 7.29 -14.82
C ASP A 86 -3.65 7.96 -13.45
N LEU A 87 -2.66 7.72 -12.58
CA LEU A 87 -2.50 8.39 -11.29
C LEU A 87 -2.20 9.89 -11.46
N ILE A 88 -1.40 10.26 -12.46
CA ILE A 88 -1.07 11.65 -12.78
C ILE A 88 -1.29 11.91 -14.28
N PRO A 89 -2.52 12.30 -14.68
CA PRO A 89 -2.86 12.54 -16.08
C PRO A 89 -2.09 13.69 -16.73
N ASP A 90 -1.62 14.66 -15.94
CA ASP A 90 -0.78 15.76 -16.42
C ASP A 90 0.66 15.26 -16.65
N LYS A 91 0.99 15.07 -17.93
CA LYS A 91 2.31 14.57 -18.38
C LYS A 91 3.47 15.49 -18.00
N GLU A 92 3.26 16.80 -18.00
CA GLU A 92 4.32 17.75 -17.62
C GLU A 92 4.57 17.69 -16.12
N LYS A 93 3.49 17.61 -15.32
CA LYS A 93 3.61 17.39 -13.87
C LYS A 93 4.30 16.07 -13.55
N LEU A 94 3.88 14.97 -14.18
CA LEU A 94 4.48 13.65 -13.96
C LEU A 94 5.98 13.67 -14.33
N LYS A 95 6.33 14.28 -15.47
CA LYS A 95 7.73 14.42 -15.90
C LYS A 95 8.57 15.17 -14.86
N LYS A 96 8.07 16.32 -14.36
CA LYS A 96 8.76 17.13 -13.33
C LYS A 96 8.93 16.39 -12.01
N ILE A 97 7.94 15.59 -11.62
CA ILE A 97 8.05 14.71 -10.44
C ILE A 97 9.17 13.69 -10.68
N LEU A 98 9.17 12.97 -11.80
CA LEU A 98 10.15 11.93 -12.09
C LEU A 98 11.58 12.47 -12.33
N SER A 99 11.73 13.73 -12.76
CA SER A 99 13.03 14.39 -12.98
C SER A 99 13.60 15.10 -11.74
N PHE A 100 12.96 14.99 -10.57
CA PHE A 100 13.37 15.68 -9.34
C PHE A 100 13.28 17.22 -9.38
N GLU A 101 12.51 17.79 -10.31
CA GLU A 101 12.28 19.23 -10.41
C GLU A 101 11.22 19.75 -9.41
N MET A 102 10.36 18.86 -8.90
CA MET A 102 9.39 19.15 -7.84
C MET A 102 9.84 18.53 -6.52
N ILE A 103 9.95 19.32 -5.45
CA ILE A 103 10.38 18.84 -4.13
C ILE A 103 9.17 18.49 -3.28
#